data_AF-A0A6N7AT98-F1
#
_entry.id   AF-A0A6N7AT98-F1
#
_cell.length_a   1.000
_cell.length_b   1.000
_cell.length_c   1.000
_cell.angle_alpha   90.00
_cell.angle_beta   90.00
_cell.angle_gamma   90.00
#
_symmetry.space_group_name_H-M   'P 1'
#
loop_
_entity.id
_entity.type
_entity.pdbx_description
1 polymer ?
#
loop_
_entity_poly.entity_id
_entity_poly.type
_entity_poly.pdbx_seq_one_letter_code
_entity_poly.pdbx_strand_id
1 'polypeptide(L)' 'MPIYEYICKNCNHEFMVSLSLHEVEMNPTITCPHCNSPKVEKKFSVFTAKTSKKS' A
#
# COMPACT_ATOMS: atom_id res chain seq x y z
N MET A 1 11.73 -0.35 -8.18
CA MET A 1 11.31 -0.74 -6.83
C MET A 1 9.79 -0.74 -6.79
N PRO A 2 9.13 -1.83 -6.34
CA PRO A 2 7.68 -1.85 -6.24
C PRO A 2 7.22 -0.87 -5.15
N ILE A 3 6.32 0.04 -5.51
CA ILE A 3 5.65 0.93 -4.57
C ILE A 3 4.37 0.23 -4.14
N TYR A 4 4.15 0.15 -2.84
CA TYR A 4 2.94 -0.41 -2.27
C TYR A 4 2.16 0.71 -1.59
N GLU A 5 0.89 0.83 -1.95
CA GLU A 5 -0.02 1.73 -1.24
C GLU A 5 -0.56 1.01 0.00
N TYR A 6 -0.70 1.77 1.07
CA TYR A 6 -1.30 1.34 2.33
C TYR A 6 -2.38 2.34 2.73
N ILE A 7 -3.43 1.85 3.37
CA ILE A 7 -4.51 2.66 3.92
C ILE A 7 -4.73 2.28 5.38
N CYS A 8 -4.81 3.28 6.26
CA CYS A 8 -5.20 3.03 7.64
C CYS A 8 -6.71 2.85 7.74
N LYS A 9 -7.18 1.77 8.37
CA LYS A 9 -8.61 1.52 8.61
C LYS A 9 -9.21 2.37 9.73
N ASN A 10 -8.39 3.06 10.52
CA ASN A 10 -8.85 3.84 11.67
C ASN A 10 -9.09 5.32 11.31
N CYS A 11 -8.16 5.93 10.58
CA CYS A 11 -8.24 7.33 10.16
C CYS A 11 -8.41 7.51 8.64
N ASN A 12 -8.54 6.41 7.89
CA ASN A 12 -8.66 6.39 6.43
C ASN A 12 -7.52 7.09 5.68
N HIS A 13 -6.37 7.27 6.34
CA HIS A 13 -5.22 7.93 5.73
C HIS A 13 -4.47 6.97 4.80
N GLU A 14 -4.23 7.42 3.58
CA GLU A 14 -3.55 6.67 2.53
C GLU A 14 -2.09 7.11 2.46
N PHE A 15 -1.17 6.17 2.33
CA PHE A 15 0.26 6.46 2.19
C PHE A 15 0.95 5.42 1.32
N MET A 16 1.99 5.86 0.62
CA MET A 16 2.78 5.01 -0.27
C MET A 16 4.09 4.64 0.42
N VAL A 17 4.42 3.35 0.41
CA VAL A 17 5.68 2.84 0.93
C VAL A 17 6.39 2.08 -0.19
N SER A 18 7.60 2.51 -0.52
CA SER A 18 8.50 1.71 -1.35
C SER A 18 9.06 0.59 -0.48
N LEU A 19 8.54 -0.63 -0.64
CA LEU A 19 9.08 -1.80 0.06
C LEU A 19 9.81 -2.70 -0.93
N SER A 20 10.92 -3.24 -0.47
CA SER A 20 11.66 -4.33 -1.08
C SER A 20 10.96 -5.65 -0.74
N LEU A 21 11.11 -6.69 -1.57
CA LEU A 21 10.54 -8.02 -1.28
C LEU A 21 10.95 -8.54 0.11
N HIS A 22 12.21 -8.30 0.51
CA HIS A 22 12.71 -8.63 1.85
C HIS A 22 11.96 -7.92 2.99
N GLU A 23 11.53 -6.68 2.79
CA GLU A 23 10.83 -5.88 3.82
C GLU A 23 9.36 -6.30 3.97
N VAL A 24 8.75 -6.84 2.91
CA VAL A 24 7.41 -7.44 2.95
C VAL A 24 7.43 -8.77 3.72
N GLU A 25 8.49 -9.57 3.53
CA GLU A 25 8.62 -10.90 4.13
C GLU A 25 9.05 -10.87 5.61
N MET A 26 9.79 -9.83 6.02
CA MET A 26 10.26 -9.63 7.39
C MET A 26 9.19 -9.15 8.39
N ASN A 27 7.91 -9.08 8.01
CA ASN A 27 6.82 -8.48 8.80
C ASN A 27 7.03 -6.99 9.09
N PRO A 28 6.66 -6.10 8.15
CA PRO A 28 6.74 -4.68 8.42
C PRO A 28 5.59 -4.35 9.39
N THR A 29 5.93 -3.99 10.62
CA THR A 29 5.00 -3.44 11.62
C THR A 29 4.60 -2.04 11.17
N ILE A 30 3.86 -1.98 10.05
CA ILE A 30 3.44 -0.72 9.45
C ILE A 30 2.33 -0.20 10.35
N THR A 31 2.62 0.92 10.99
CA THR A 31 1.65 1.66 11.78
C THR A 31 1.29 2.91 11.00
N CYS A 32 0.06 3.39 11.18
CA CYS A 32 -0.34 4.62 10.54
C CYS A 32 0.46 5.80 11.12
N PRO A 33 1.12 6.64 10.31
CA PRO A 33 1.87 7.80 10.81
C PRO A 33 0.98 8.88 11.45
N HIS A 34 -0.33 8.84 11.20
CA HIS A 34 -1.27 9.87 11.65
C HIS A 34 -1.97 9.52 12.98
N CYS A 35 -2.15 8.23 13.27
CA CYS A 35 -2.88 7.78 14.46
C CYS A 35 -2.18 6.64 15.23
N ASN A 36 -0.96 6.27 14.82
CA ASN A 36 -0.17 5.16 15.37
C ASN A 36 -0.90 3.81 15.44
N SER A 37 -2.00 3.66 14.71
CA SER A 37 -2.78 2.43 14.75
C SER A 37 -2.09 1.33 13.93
N PRO A 38 -2.00 0.09 14.44
CA PRO A 38 -1.46 -1.06 13.69
C PRO A 38 -2.46 -1.59 12.65
N LYS A 39 -3.68 -1.03 12.59
CA LYS A 39 -4.71 -1.38 11.61
C LYS A 39 -4.47 -0.64 10.29
N VAL A 40 -3.49 -1.11 9.53
CA VAL A 40 -3.25 -0.68 8.15
C VAL A 40 -3.45 -1.86 7.20
N GLU A 41 -3.96 -1.58 6.01
CA GLU A 41 -4.15 -2.56 4.96
C GLU A 41 -3.41 -2.15 3.71
N LYS A 42 -2.87 -3.15 3.00
CA LYS A 42 -2.20 -2.94 1.73
C LYS A 42 -3.25 -2.68 0.66
N LYS A 43 -3.27 -1.45 0.14
CA LYS A 43 -4.05 -1.07 -1.01
C LYS A 43 -3.24 -1.48 -2.24
N PHE A 44 -3.56 -2.62 -2.83
CA PHE A 44 -3.06 -2.90 -4.17
C PHE A 44 -3.87 -2.05 -5.12
N SER A 45 -3.28 -0.95 -5.61
CA SER A 45 -3.87 -0.25 -6.75
C SER A 45 -3.93 -1.26 -7.89
N VAL A 46 -5.17 -1.64 -8.23
CA VAL A 46 -5.44 -2.56 -9.32
C VAL A 46 -4.93 -1.83 -10.56
N PHE A 47 -3.71 -2.16 -10.98
CA PHE A 47 -3.14 -1.75 -12.26
C PHE A 47 -4.06 -2.31 -13.33
N THR A 48 -5.14 -1.58 -13.59
CA THR A 48 -5.99 -1.80 -14.74
C THR A 48 -5.19 -1.17 -15.85
N ALA A 49 -4.31 -1.97 -16.47
CA ALA A 49 -3.74 -1.61 -17.75
C ALA A 49 -4.94 -1.34 -18.65
N LYS A 50 -5.28 -0.05 -18.83
CA LYS A 50 -6.16 0.38 -19.88
C LYS A 50 -5.39 0.10 -21.16
N THR A 51 -5.43 -1.14 -21.62
CA THR A 51 -5.24 -1.47 -23.02
C THR A 51 -6.31 -0.65 -23.71
N SER A 52 -5.87 0.50 -24.23
CA SER A 52 -6.68 1.32 -25.10
C SER A 52 -7.07 0.39 -26.25
N LYS A 53 -8.34 0.02 -26.24
CA LYS A 53 -9.05 -0.67 -27.31
C LYS A 53 -8.53 -0.13 -28.65
N LYS A 54 -7.69 -0.91 -29.34
CA LYS A 54 -7.29 -0.60 -30.71
C LYS A 54 -8.48 -1.00 -31.57
N SER A 55 -9.25 0.01 -32.00
CA SER A 55 -10.34 -0.13 -32.95
C SER A 55 -9.85 -0.66 -34.29
#